data_AF-A0A2A4PHN4-F1
#
_entry.id   AF-A0A2A4PHN4-F1
#
_cell.length_a   1.000
_cell.length_b   1.000
_cell.length_c   1.000
_cell.angle_alpha   90.00
_cell.angle_beta   90.00
_cell.angle_gamma   90.00
#
_symmetry.space_group_name_H-M   'P 1'
#
loop_
_entity.id
_entity.type
_entity.pdbx_description
1 polymer ?
#
loop_
_entity_poly.entity_id
_entity_poly.type
_entity_poly.pdbx_seq_one_letter_code
_entity_poly.pdbx_strand_id
1 'polypeptide(L)'
;ATGETPGFPRSGQNTVRFMGTKASLDFPNLVLWHHGDDVPDWNHVMKGEEIPLDLGNAYARQIAHFCAVISGREEPRITAGDATETLRVTLAVFDAAKAGKRVML
;
A
#
# COMPACT_ATOMS: atom_id res chain seq x y z
N ALA A 1 -10.20 -5.69 -6.17
CA ALA A 1 -9.53 -5.04 -7.30
C ALA A 1 -9.74 -3.52 -7.22
N THR A 2 -8.64 -2.75 -7.30
CA THR A 2 -8.58 -1.30 -6.96
C THR A 2 -9.26 -0.40 -8.00
N GLY A 3 -9.32 -0.84 -9.26
CA GLY A 3 -9.85 -0.04 -10.37
C GLY A 3 -8.79 0.75 -11.16
N GLU A 4 -7.50 0.61 -10.83
CA GLU A 4 -6.39 1.30 -11.52
C GLU A 4 -6.09 0.78 -12.93
N THR A 5 -6.69 -0.34 -13.32
CA THR A 5 -6.54 -0.94 -14.64
C THR A 5 -7.91 -1.07 -15.28
N PRO A 6 -8.20 -0.32 -16.36
CA PRO A 6 -9.53 -0.29 -16.99
C PRO A 6 -10.09 -1.66 -17.41
N GLY A 7 -9.21 -2.63 -17.69
CA GLY A 7 -9.61 -3.99 -18.10
C GLY A 7 -10.03 -4.92 -16.96
N PHE A 8 -9.91 -4.52 -15.69
CA PHE A 8 -10.27 -5.37 -14.55
C PHE A 8 -11.49 -4.82 -13.79
N PRO A 9 -12.50 -5.67 -13.48
CA PRO A 9 -13.67 -5.25 -12.71
C PRO A 9 -13.26 -4.69 -11.33
N ARG A 10 -13.75 -3.48 -11.00
CA ARG A 10 -13.55 -2.87 -9.68
C ARG A 10 -14.48 -3.51 -8.66
N SER A 11 -13.93 -3.96 -7.53
CA SER A 11 -14.75 -4.55 -6.45
C SER A 11 -15.26 -3.52 -5.44
N GLY A 12 -14.60 -2.37 -5.33
CA GLY A 12 -14.92 -1.34 -4.32
C GLY A 12 -14.73 -1.83 -2.87
N GLN A 13 -14.03 -2.95 -2.66
CA GLN A 13 -13.78 -3.53 -1.34
C GLN A 13 -12.37 -3.20 -0.86
N ASN A 14 -12.23 -2.91 0.43
CA ASN A 14 -10.95 -2.74 1.10
C ASN A 14 -10.32 -4.09 1.44
N THR A 15 -8.99 -4.20 1.27
CA THR A 15 -8.22 -5.41 1.59
C THR A 15 -7.21 -5.19 2.70
N VAL A 16 -6.84 -3.93 2.96
CA VAL A 16 -5.88 -3.55 3.98
C VAL A 16 -6.40 -2.29 4.69
N ARG A 17 -6.22 -2.25 6.01
CA ARG A 17 -6.37 -1.03 6.80
C ARG A 17 -5.05 -0.79 7.55
N PHE A 18 -4.48 0.38 7.35
CA PHE A 18 -3.38 0.87 8.17
C PHE A 18 -3.97 1.53 9.42
N MET A 19 -3.58 1.11 10.61
CA MET A 19 -4.10 1.64 11.88
C MET A 19 -2.98 2.32 12.65
N GLY A 20 -3.19 3.58 13.00
CA GLY A 20 -2.27 4.37 13.82
C GLY A 20 -2.98 4.99 15.02
N THR A 21 -2.22 5.68 15.87
CA THR A 21 -2.76 6.29 17.10
C THR A 21 -3.65 7.50 16.86
N LYS A 22 -3.50 8.19 15.72
CA LYS A 22 -4.26 9.40 15.37
C LYS A 22 -5.31 9.17 14.29
N ALA A 23 -5.09 8.17 13.43
CA ALA A 23 -5.93 7.92 12.27
C ALA A 23 -5.74 6.49 11.76
N SER A 24 -6.67 6.04 10.92
CA SER A 24 -6.57 4.80 10.15
C SER A 24 -6.86 5.05 8.68
N LEU A 25 -6.15 4.39 7.77
CA LEU A 25 -6.36 4.52 6.33
C LEU A 25 -6.85 3.20 5.75
N ASP A 26 -8.01 3.23 5.10
CA ASP A 26 -8.52 2.13 4.30
C ASP A 26 -7.92 2.10 2.90
N PHE A 27 -7.52 0.91 2.45
CA PHE A 27 -7.01 0.68 1.09
C PHE A 27 -7.79 -0.45 0.39
N PRO A 28 -8.23 -0.26 -0.86
CA PRO A 28 -7.82 0.79 -1.80
C PRO A 28 -8.78 1.98 -1.94
N ASN A 29 -9.91 2.02 -1.25
CA ASN A 29 -10.85 3.14 -1.43
C ASN A 29 -10.36 4.48 -0.86
N LEU A 30 -9.22 4.49 -0.15
CA LEU A 30 -8.57 5.67 0.41
C LEU A 30 -9.47 6.51 1.33
N VAL A 31 -10.16 5.84 2.25
CA VAL A 31 -10.89 6.52 3.32
C VAL A 31 -9.97 6.70 4.52
N LEU A 32 -9.69 7.96 4.88
CA LEU A 32 -8.97 8.32 6.08
C LEU A 32 -9.97 8.48 7.24
N TRP A 33 -9.82 7.64 8.25
CA TRP A 33 -10.60 7.70 9.48
C TRP A 33 -9.82 8.47 10.54
N HIS A 34 -10.37 9.57 11.03
CA HIS A 34 -9.71 10.44 12.02
C HIS A 34 -10.72 11.23 12.86
N HIS A 35 -10.27 11.84 13.95
CA HIS A 35 -11.08 12.67 14.84
C HIS A 35 -10.98 14.18 14.52
N GLY A 36 -10.40 14.55 13.37
CA GLY A 36 -10.10 15.96 13.06
C GLY A 36 -9.10 16.56 14.06
N ASP A 37 -9.44 17.72 14.60
CA ASP A 37 -8.66 18.42 15.63
C ASP A 37 -8.98 17.94 17.06
N ASP A 38 -9.92 17.01 17.22
CA ASP A 38 -10.33 16.47 18.53
C ASP A 38 -9.33 15.42 19.06
N VAL A 39 -9.46 15.08 20.34
CA VAL A 39 -8.69 14.01 20.96
C VAL A 39 -9.06 12.67 20.31
N PRO A 40 -8.08 11.85 19.88
CA PRO A 40 -8.35 10.55 19.27
C PRO A 40 -8.72 9.50 20.31
N ASP A 41 -9.91 9.65 20.89
CA ASP A 41 -10.49 8.78 21.89
C ASP A 41 -11.94 8.40 21.55
N TRP A 42 -12.53 7.55 22.40
CA TRP A 42 -13.84 6.95 22.14
C TRP A 42 -15.00 7.93 22.39
N ASN A 43 -14.73 9.09 23.00
CA ASN A 43 -15.74 10.09 23.31
C ASN A 43 -15.94 11.10 22.17
N HIS A 44 -15.04 11.12 21.18
CA HIS A 44 -15.12 12.03 20.04
C HIS A 44 -15.49 11.27 18.77
N VAL A 45 -16.25 11.92 17.88
CA VAL A 45 -16.73 11.27 16.66
C VAL A 45 -15.58 11.07 15.68
N MET A 46 -15.35 9.82 15.30
CA MET A 46 -14.46 9.49 14.19
C MET A 46 -15.19 9.72 12.86
N LYS A 47 -14.54 10.44 11.94
CA LYS A 47 -15.08 10.78 10.62
C LYS A 47 -14.26 10.09 9.55
N GLY A 48 -14.93 9.68 8.46
CA GLY A 48 -14.27 9.19 7.25
C GLY A 48 -14.15 10.31 6.23
N GLU A 49 -12.93 10.58 5.78
CA GLU A 49 -12.62 11.50 4.70
C GLU A 49 -12.17 10.67 3.48
N GLU A 50 -12.91 10.76 2.38
CA GLU A 50 -12.48 10.16 1.11
C GLU A 50 -11.37 11.00 0.50
N ILE A 51 -10.19 10.39 0.31
CA ILE A 51 -9.08 11.04 -0.39
C ILE A 51 -9.33 10.86 -1.90
N PRO A 52 -9.47 11.96 -2.67
CA PRO A 52 -9.67 11.87 -4.11
C PRO A 52 -8.50 11.18 -4.79
N LEU A 53 -8.80 10.24 -5.70
CA LEU A 53 -7.80 9.51 -6.46
C LEU A 53 -8.07 9.62 -7.95
N ASP A 54 -7.08 10.10 -8.68
CA ASP A 54 -7.07 10.01 -10.14
C ASP A 54 -6.54 8.63 -10.58
N LEU A 55 -7.47 7.72 -10.84
CA LEU A 55 -7.19 6.39 -11.34
C LEU A 55 -6.73 6.46 -12.81
N GLY A 56 -5.43 6.57 -13.02
CA GLY A 56 -4.82 6.34 -14.34
C GLY A 56 -4.28 4.93 -14.52
N ASN A 57 -3.82 4.60 -15.72
CA ASN A 57 -3.28 3.28 -16.04
C ASN A 57 -1.94 3.03 -15.33
N ALA A 58 -1.94 2.14 -14.33
CA ALA A 58 -0.77 1.80 -13.54
C ALA A 58 0.39 1.26 -14.40
N TYR A 59 0.12 0.38 -15.36
CA TYR A 59 1.15 -0.20 -16.24
C TYR A 59 1.82 0.86 -17.11
N ALA A 60 1.03 1.77 -17.69
CA ALA A 60 1.58 2.86 -18.50
C ALA A 60 2.51 3.76 -17.67
N ARG A 61 2.11 4.10 -16.43
CA ARG A 61 2.95 4.89 -15.51
C ARG A 61 4.22 4.15 -15.09
N GLN A 62 4.14 2.85 -14.84
CA GLN A 62 5.30 2.04 -14.49
C GLN A 62 6.33 1.97 -15.63
N ILE A 63 5.87 1.75 -16.87
CA ILE A 63 6.76 1.75 -18.05
C ILE A 63 7.37 3.13 -18.27
N ALA A 64 6.58 4.21 -18.17
CA ALA A 64 7.09 5.57 -18.31
C ALA A 64 8.18 5.89 -17.29
N HIS A 65 7.98 5.54 -16.02
CA HIS A 65 8.98 5.69 -14.96
C HIS A 65 10.23 4.84 -15.24
N PHE A 66 10.06 3.57 -15.63
CA PHE A 66 11.19 2.71 -16.01
C PHE A 66 12.04 3.32 -17.13
N CYS A 67 11.40 3.83 -18.19
CA CYS A 67 12.08 4.54 -19.28
C CYS A 67 12.83 5.79 -18.80
N ALA A 68 12.27 6.55 -17.85
CA ALA A 68 12.93 7.72 -17.25
C ALA A 68 14.17 7.32 -16.45
N VAL A 69 14.09 6.24 -15.66
CA VAL A 69 15.20 5.71 -14.86
C VAL A 69 16.36 5.26 -15.74
N ILE A 70 16.11 4.41 -16.76
CA ILE A 70 17.19 3.94 -17.65
C ILE A 70 17.79 5.06 -18.49
N SER A 71 17.09 6.19 -18.64
CA SER A 71 17.58 7.39 -19.31
C SER A 71 18.31 8.36 -18.37
N GLY A 72 18.44 8.04 -17.08
CA GLY A 72 19.04 8.91 -16.07
C GLY A 72 18.24 10.16 -15.72
N ARG A 73 16.93 10.19 -16.01
CA ARG A 73 16.04 11.34 -15.72
C ARG A 73 15.33 11.25 -14.37
N GLU A 74 15.20 10.05 -13.81
CA GLU A 74 14.60 9.81 -12.50
C GLU A 74 15.39 8.73 -11.75
N GLU A 75 15.35 8.78 -10.42
CA GLU A 75 15.87 7.70 -9.57
C GLU A 75 14.85 6.56 -9.47
N PRO A 76 15.28 5.30 -9.35
CA PRO A 76 14.37 4.19 -9.17
C PRO A 76 13.65 4.30 -7.82
N ARG A 77 12.33 4.11 -7.82
CA ARG A 77 11.53 4.10 -6.57
C ARG A 77 11.88 2.94 -5.63
N ILE A 78 12.41 1.85 -6.18
CA ILE A 78 12.92 0.68 -5.44
C ILE A 78 14.21 0.20 -6.09
N THR A 79 15.12 -0.32 -5.28
CA THR A 79 16.41 -0.84 -5.72
C THR A 79 16.41 -2.38 -5.79
N ALA A 80 17.46 -2.96 -6.37
CA ALA A 80 17.68 -4.40 -6.31
C ALA A 80 17.90 -4.91 -4.87
N GLY A 81 18.42 -4.05 -3.98
CA GLY A 81 18.53 -4.34 -2.55
C GLY A 81 17.16 -4.50 -1.90
N ASP A 82 16.23 -3.57 -2.17
CA ASP A 82 14.85 -3.64 -1.66
C ASP A 82 14.13 -4.90 -2.14
N ALA A 83 14.34 -5.28 -3.41
CA ALA A 83 13.80 -6.50 -3.99
C ALA A 83 14.37 -7.77 -3.32
N THR A 84 15.67 -7.76 -3.00
CA THR A 84 16.34 -8.87 -2.31
C THR A 84 15.80 -9.05 -0.89
N GLU A 85 15.60 -7.96 -0.16
CA GLU A 85 14.99 -8.00 1.18
C GLU A 85 13.54 -8.49 1.15
N THR A 86 12.76 -8.07 0.15
CA THR A 86 11.39 -8.57 -0.07
C THR A 86 11.39 -10.09 -0.30
N LEU A 87 12.33 -10.60 -1.10
CA LEU A 87 12.47 -12.04 -1.34
C LEU A 87 12.88 -12.78 -0.06
N ARG A 88 13.84 -12.23 0.69
CA ARG A 88 14.32 -12.82 1.95
C ARG A 88 13.19 -12.98 2.97
N VAL A 89 12.38 -11.95 3.18
CA VAL A 89 11.20 -12.00 4.07
C VAL A 89 10.19 -13.01 3.57
N THR A 90 9.92 -13.03 2.26
CA THR A 90 8.98 -13.97 1.63
C THR A 90 9.39 -15.42 1.90
N LEU A 91 10.65 -15.77 1.66
CA LEU A 91 11.18 -17.11 1.92
C LEU A 91 11.10 -17.49 3.39
N ALA A 92 11.40 -16.56 4.30
CA ALA A 92 11.31 -16.80 5.73
C ALA A 92 9.88 -17.10 6.22
N VAL A 93 8.85 -16.54 5.58
CA VAL A 93 7.45 -16.91 5.86
C VAL A 93 7.19 -18.38 5.51
N PHE A 94 7.69 -18.87 4.36
CA PHE A 94 7.56 -20.27 3.98
C PHE A 94 8.32 -21.19 4.94
N ASP A 95 9.54 -20.82 5.32
CA ASP A 95 10.33 -21.58 6.29
C ASP A 95 9.66 -21.63 7.66
N ALA A 96 9.12 -20.50 8.14
CA ALA A 96 8.38 -20.43 9.39
C ALA A 96 7.13 -21.32 9.38
N ALA A 97 6.38 -21.31 8.27
CA ALA A 97 5.19 -22.15 8.11
C ALA A 97 5.55 -23.65 8.10
N LYS A 98 6.63 -24.04 7.41
CA LYS A 98 7.10 -25.42 7.35
C LYS A 98 7.62 -25.93 8.70
N ALA A 99 8.33 -25.08 9.43
CA ALA A 99 8.93 -25.44 10.72
C ALA A 99 7.98 -25.28 11.91
N GLY A 100 6.85 -24.57 11.74
CA GLY A 100 5.94 -24.21 12.82
C GLY A 100 6.58 -23.30 13.89
N LYS A 101 7.61 -22.53 13.51
CA LYS A 101 8.42 -21.71 14.43
C LYS A 101 8.71 -20.35 13.81
N ARG A 102 8.90 -19.34 14.65
CA ARG A 102 9.31 -17.99 14.22
C ARG A 102 10.72 -18.03 13.63
N VAL A 103 10.88 -17.43 12.45
CA VAL A 103 12.19 -17.14 11.84
C VAL A 103 12.58 -15.69 12.19
N MET A 104 13.82 -15.49 12.62
CA MET A 104 14.40 -14.17 12.88
C MET A 104 15.21 -13.72 11.66
N LEU A 105 15.03 -12.46 11.28
CA LEU A 105 15.62 -11.81 10.11
C LEU A 105 16.66 -10.78 10.51
#